data_AF-A0A5H2WZH8-F1
#
_entry.id   AF-A0A5H2WZH8-F1
#
_cell.length_a   1.000
_cell.length_b   1.000
_cell.length_c   1.000
_cell.angle_alpha   90.00
_cell.angle_beta   90.00
_cell.angle_gamma   90.00
#
_symmetry.space_group_name_H-M   'P 1'
#
loop_
_entity.id
_entity.type
_entity.pdbx_description
1 polymer ?
#
loop_
_entity_poly.entity_id
_entity_poly.type
_entity_poly.pdbx_seq_one_letter_code
_entity_poly.pdbx_strand_id
1 'polypeptide(L)'
;IKRYLSQLHTRSKYGNRDKLHDITMRVSVVITQLPLSTPVPMMLDFLTSENNSDVDPISRFGYRIMLIFKDLFGCKMRYTFRSHWGINETYGGSIGDLISCEADFLSTPFLSTAARVKYVSPLLETGGFSSICIFRTPRSSSMKGEAFVQPFDGSVWLVFVILLIVVAIFLWYTFILEMRNCRTYLPYTPSLLSTGLLAFGSACY
;
A
#
# COMPACT_ATOMS: atom_id res chain seq x y z
N ILE A 1 28.64 -5.77 56.45
CA ILE A 1 28.22 -6.75 55.41
C ILE A 1 26.81 -6.38 54.96
N LYS A 2 26.60 -5.96 53.69
CA LYS A 2 25.25 -5.69 53.17
C LYS A 2 24.57 -7.04 52.89
N ARG A 3 23.53 -7.36 53.67
CA ARG A 3 22.81 -8.66 53.63
C ARG A 3 21.97 -8.85 52.36
N TYR A 4 21.64 -7.77 51.65
CA TYR A 4 20.81 -7.80 50.45
C TYR A 4 21.42 -6.92 49.35
N LEU A 5 21.37 -7.41 48.11
CA LEU A 5 21.93 -6.74 46.92
C LEU A 5 20.95 -5.71 46.29
N SER A 6 19.67 -5.75 46.66
CA SER A 6 18.62 -4.90 46.07
C SER A 6 17.58 -4.47 47.09
N GLN A 7 16.80 -3.44 46.73
CA GLN A 7 15.70 -2.93 47.56
C GLN A 7 14.40 -3.74 47.42
N LEU A 8 14.37 -4.79 46.61
CA LEU A 8 13.19 -5.67 46.42
C LEU A 8 12.62 -6.21 47.74
N HIS A 9 13.47 -6.45 48.74
CA HIS A 9 13.06 -6.97 50.05
C HIS A 9 12.23 -5.98 50.89
N THR A 10 12.24 -4.68 50.56
CA THR A 10 11.46 -3.64 51.28
C THR A 10 10.03 -3.54 50.77
N ARG A 11 9.71 -4.19 49.65
CA ARG A 11 8.42 -4.12 48.96
C ARG A 11 7.58 -5.36 49.21
N SER A 12 6.26 -5.21 49.07
CA SER A 12 5.35 -6.35 49.08
C SER A 12 5.60 -7.25 47.87
N LYS A 13 5.30 -8.55 48.01
CA LYS A 13 5.41 -9.54 46.92
C LYS A 13 4.69 -9.10 45.65
N TYR A 14 3.53 -8.43 45.79
CA TYR A 14 2.74 -7.91 44.67
C TYR A 14 3.33 -6.62 44.09
N GLY A 15 3.85 -5.71 44.93
CA GLY A 15 4.52 -4.49 44.46
C GLY A 15 5.76 -4.78 43.61
N ASN A 16 6.44 -5.89 43.88
CA ASN A 16 7.56 -6.37 43.06
C ASN A 16 7.14 -6.91 41.69
N ARG A 17 5.86 -7.23 41.49
CA ARG A 17 5.30 -7.70 40.21
C ARG A 17 4.69 -6.58 39.38
N ASP A 18 4.26 -5.51 40.04
CA ASP A 18 3.59 -4.37 39.40
C ASP A 18 4.58 -3.43 38.70
N LYS A 19 5.73 -3.15 39.34
CA LYS A 19 6.76 -2.26 38.80
C LYS A 19 8.17 -2.84 38.88
N LEU A 20 8.92 -2.67 37.80
CA LEU A 20 10.26 -3.21 37.59
C LEU A 20 11.36 -2.11 37.67
N HIS A 21 11.21 -1.16 38.59
CA HIS A 21 12.12 0.00 38.73
C HIS A 21 13.59 -0.35 38.99
N ASP A 22 13.84 -1.50 39.61
CA ASP A 22 15.20 -1.98 39.94
C ASP A 22 15.89 -2.68 38.76
N ILE A 23 15.17 -2.92 37.65
CA ILE A 23 15.67 -3.63 36.47
C ILE A 23 16.06 -2.63 35.39
N THR A 24 17.23 -2.85 34.78
CA THR A 24 17.65 -2.17 33.57
C THR A 24 17.61 -3.16 32.41
N MET A 25 16.65 -3.00 31.52
CA MET A 25 16.48 -3.83 30.33
C MET A 25 17.41 -3.34 29.22
N ARG A 26 18.07 -4.28 28.53
CA ARG A 26 18.92 -4.00 27.37
C ARG A 26 18.07 -4.05 26.12
N VAL A 27 18.03 -2.97 25.37
CA VAL A 27 17.17 -2.84 24.20
C VAL A 27 18.02 -2.57 22.98
N SER A 28 17.94 -3.45 21.98
CA SER A 28 18.53 -3.19 20.67
C SER A 28 17.55 -2.36 19.82
N VAL A 29 18.08 -1.38 19.10
CA VAL A 29 17.32 -0.43 18.28
C VAL A 29 17.98 -0.32 16.92
N VAL A 30 17.20 -0.48 15.86
CA VAL A 30 17.71 -0.32 14.50
C VAL A 30 17.47 1.11 14.02
N ILE A 31 18.52 1.78 13.53
CA ILE A 31 18.41 3.07 12.84
C ILE A 31 19.20 2.96 11.53
N THR A 32 18.54 3.14 10.40
CA THR A 32 19.19 2.99 9.08
C THR A 32 19.66 4.32 8.51
N GLN A 33 19.03 5.43 8.91
CA GLN A 33 19.21 6.73 8.26
C GLN A 33 20.26 7.62 8.93
N LEU A 34 20.59 7.35 10.20
CA LEU A 34 21.62 8.07 10.95
C LEU A 34 22.88 7.22 11.10
N PRO A 35 24.08 7.81 11.00
CA PRO A 35 25.31 7.09 11.28
C PRO A 35 25.39 6.75 12.77
N LEU A 36 25.94 5.58 13.10
CA LEU A 36 26.11 5.11 14.48
C LEU A 36 27.09 5.95 15.30
N SER A 37 27.87 6.83 14.66
CA SER A 37 28.72 7.83 15.30
C SER A 37 27.94 8.99 15.91
N THR A 38 26.65 9.11 15.61
CA THR A 38 25.77 10.17 16.12
C THR A 38 25.62 10.05 17.65
N PRO A 39 25.61 11.17 18.41
CA PRO A 39 25.38 11.12 19.84
C PRO A 39 24.03 10.47 20.20
N VAL A 40 24.02 9.61 21.22
CA VAL A 40 22.82 8.91 21.69
C VAL A 40 21.59 9.81 21.89
N PRO A 41 21.70 11.00 22.53
CA PRO A 41 20.53 11.87 22.71
C PRO A 41 19.87 12.29 21.40
N MET A 42 20.66 12.54 20.36
CA MET A 42 20.16 12.92 19.04
C MET A 42 19.50 11.75 18.32
N MET A 43 20.03 10.52 18.49
CA MET A 43 19.39 9.31 17.96
C MET A 43 18.05 9.03 18.63
N LEU A 44 17.95 9.25 19.95
CA LEU A 44 16.69 9.11 20.68
C LEU A 44 15.69 10.18 20.25
N ASP A 45 16.13 11.43 20.09
CA ASP A 45 15.29 12.53 19.60
C ASP A 45 14.77 12.27 18.17
N PHE A 46 15.62 11.72 17.29
CA PHE A 46 15.19 11.27 15.97
C PHE A 46 14.08 10.21 16.06
N LEU A 47 14.20 9.24 16.97
CA LEU A 47 13.19 8.19 17.13
C LEU A 47 11.85 8.70 17.67
N THR A 48 11.86 9.76 18.49
CA THR A 48 10.65 10.36 19.06
C THR A 48 10.06 11.48 18.23
N SER A 49 10.86 12.20 17.44
CA SER A 49 10.42 13.36 16.68
C SER A 49 9.30 13.03 15.70
N GLU A 50 8.50 14.03 15.33
CA GLU A 50 7.44 13.92 14.32
C GLU A 50 7.86 14.45 12.95
N ASN A 51 9.03 15.10 12.88
CA ASN A 51 9.57 15.59 11.63
C ASN A 51 9.99 14.42 10.71
N ASN A 52 9.71 14.55 9.41
CA ASN A 52 10.00 13.54 8.38
C ASN A 52 9.58 12.13 8.80
N SER A 53 8.31 11.95 9.17
CA SER A 53 7.75 10.68 9.69
C SER A 53 7.86 9.51 8.71
N ASP A 54 8.07 9.81 7.43
CA ASP A 54 8.36 8.88 6.34
C ASP A 54 9.76 8.26 6.41
N VAL A 55 10.66 8.84 7.20
CA VAL A 55 12.05 8.38 7.38
C VAL A 55 12.11 7.42 8.58
N ASP A 56 12.60 6.19 8.34
CA ASP A 56 12.67 5.09 9.31
C ASP A 56 11.34 4.79 10.07
N PRO A 57 10.19 4.68 9.38
CA PRO A 57 8.88 4.64 10.04
C PRO A 57 8.74 3.40 10.94
N ILE A 58 9.25 2.25 10.52
CA ILE A 58 9.15 0.98 11.26
C ILE A 58 9.94 1.04 12.57
N SER A 59 11.16 1.58 12.54
CA SER A 59 12.00 1.75 13.73
C SER A 59 11.42 2.75 14.71
N ARG A 60 10.92 3.89 14.22
CA ARG A 60 10.30 4.92 15.06
C ARG A 60 9.03 4.40 15.70
N PHE A 61 8.21 3.69 14.95
CA PHE A 61 7.01 3.04 15.45
C PHE A 61 7.31 2.06 16.59
N GLY A 62 8.26 1.15 16.40
CA GLY A 62 8.65 0.20 17.44
C GLY A 62 9.24 0.84 18.68
N TYR A 63 10.09 1.85 18.50
CA TYR A 63 10.67 2.59 19.61
C TYR A 63 9.59 3.28 20.46
N ARG A 64 8.59 3.90 19.82
CA ARG A 64 7.46 4.52 20.52
C ARG A 64 6.64 3.51 21.31
N ILE A 65 6.39 2.33 20.75
CA ILE A 65 5.75 1.22 21.50
C ILE A 65 6.59 0.82 22.72
N MET A 66 7.91 0.72 22.56
CA MET A 66 8.81 0.39 23.66
C MET A 66 8.80 1.44 24.78
N LEU A 67 8.62 2.73 24.47
CA LEU A 67 8.45 3.77 25.48
C LEU A 67 7.18 3.56 26.31
N ILE A 68 6.08 3.14 25.70
CA ILE A 68 4.84 2.82 26.44
C ILE A 68 5.10 1.66 27.42
N PHE A 69 5.81 0.62 26.99
CA PHE A 69 6.18 -0.49 27.88
C PHE A 69 7.12 -0.05 29.01
N LYS A 70 8.08 0.83 28.71
CA LYS A 70 8.97 1.42 29.71
C LYS A 70 8.17 2.11 30.82
N ASP A 71 7.19 2.92 30.45
CA ASP A 71 6.36 3.67 31.40
C ASP A 71 5.40 2.75 32.17
N LEU A 72 4.84 1.75 31.48
CA LEU A 72 3.98 0.75 32.08
C LEU A 72 4.71 -0.06 33.16
N PHE A 73 5.90 -0.58 32.85
CA PHE A 73 6.70 -1.36 33.80
C PHE A 73 7.52 -0.51 34.76
N GLY A 74 7.73 0.77 34.46
CA GLY A 74 8.59 1.67 35.23
C GLY A 74 10.07 1.26 35.23
N CYS A 75 10.52 0.44 34.27
CA CYS A 75 11.89 -0.06 34.21
C CYS A 75 12.86 0.96 33.59
N LYS A 76 14.16 0.75 33.80
CA LYS A 76 15.21 1.48 33.10
C LYS A 76 15.52 0.75 31.79
N MET A 77 15.91 1.49 30.75
CA MET A 77 16.30 0.92 29.47
C MET A 77 17.68 1.42 29.06
N ARG A 78 18.55 0.49 28.64
CA ARG A 78 19.84 0.77 28.04
C ARG A 78 19.77 0.43 26.56
N TYR A 79 19.90 1.43 25.71
CA TYR A 79 19.78 1.28 24.27
C TYR A 79 21.12 0.96 23.61
N THR A 80 21.12 -0.03 22.73
CA THR A 80 22.21 -0.35 21.81
C THR A 80 21.71 -0.11 20.40
N PHE A 81 22.37 0.75 19.64
CA PHE A 81 21.96 1.09 18.28
C PHE A 81 22.69 0.24 17.24
N ARG A 82 21.95 -0.25 16.24
CA ARG A 82 22.46 -1.03 15.10
C ARG A 82 21.96 -0.41 13.80
N SER A 83 22.74 -0.52 12.73
CA SER A 83 22.39 -0.02 11.40
C SER A 83 21.46 -0.93 10.60
N HIS A 84 21.24 -2.17 11.07
CA HIS A 84 20.48 -3.19 10.36
C HIS A 84 19.87 -4.19 11.35
N TRP A 85 18.74 -4.79 10.96
CA TRP A 85 18.04 -5.83 11.73
C TRP A 85 18.88 -7.09 11.91
N GLY A 86 19.50 -7.55 10.83
CA GLY A 86 20.35 -8.74 10.82
C GLY A 86 21.19 -8.76 9.57
N ILE A 87 22.32 -9.46 9.64
CA ILE A 87 23.13 -9.77 8.45
C ILE A 87 22.49 -10.96 7.73
N ASN A 88 22.07 -11.97 8.51
CA ASN A 88 21.31 -13.13 8.07
C ASN A 88 20.03 -13.27 8.91
N GLU A 89 19.29 -14.37 8.73
CA GLU A 89 18.08 -14.67 9.50
C GLU A 89 18.30 -14.73 11.01
N THR A 90 19.46 -15.25 11.45
CA THR A 90 19.75 -15.55 12.86
C THR A 90 21.10 -14.98 13.34
N TYR A 91 21.74 -14.12 12.57
CA TYR A 91 23.07 -13.61 12.89
C TYR A 91 23.25 -12.13 12.54
N GLY A 92 23.99 -11.44 13.40
CA GLY A 92 24.35 -10.03 13.24
C GLY A 92 23.17 -9.08 13.44
N GLY A 93 23.47 -7.77 13.47
CA GLY A 93 22.47 -6.74 13.71
C GLY A 93 21.73 -6.91 15.04
N SER A 94 20.56 -6.29 15.15
CA SER A 94 19.75 -6.35 16.36
C SER A 94 19.15 -7.73 16.67
N ILE A 95 18.92 -8.57 15.66
CA ILE A 95 18.44 -9.94 15.84
C ILE A 95 19.56 -10.82 16.39
N GLY A 96 20.79 -10.61 15.92
CA GLY A 96 21.98 -11.21 16.51
C GLY A 96 22.10 -10.88 17.99
N ASP A 97 21.88 -9.61 18.37
CA ASP A 97 21.93 -9.17 19.78
C ASP A 97 20.92 -9.92 20.67
N LEU A 98 19.73 -10.24 20.14
CA LEU A 98 18.74 -11.04 20.88
C LEU A 98 19.20 -12.48 21.06
N ILE A 99 19.71 -13.09 19.98
CA ILE A 99 20.10 -14.51 19.97
C ILE A 99 21.36 -14.74 20.81
N SER A 100 22.30 -13.78 20.83
CA SER A 100 23.49 -13.82 21.68
C SER A 100 23.23 -13.37 23.13
N CYS A 101 21.98 -13.06 23.48
CA CYS A 101 21.58 -12.52 24.78
C CYS A 101 22.33 -11.23 25.15
N GLU A 102 22.78 -10.44 24.17
CA GLU A 102 23.34 -9.09 24.37
C GLU A 102 22.25 -8.04 24.63
N ALA A 103 21.08 -8.23 24.03
CA ALA A 103 19.86 -7.47 24.26
C ALA A 103 18.75 -8.37 24.81
N ASP A 104 17.94 -7.83 25.70
CA ASP A 104 16.75 -8.51 26.25
C ASP A 104 15.54 -8.30 25.35
N PHE A 105 15.46 -7.14 24.70
CA PHE A 105 14.40 -6.80 23.77
C PHE A 105 14.91 -6.12 22.52
N LEU A 106 14.13 -6.25 21.45
CA LEU A 106 14.28 -5.48 20.23
C LEU A 106 13.11 -4.50 20.13
N SER A 107 13.42 -3.21 20.06
CA SER A 107 12.39 -2.18 19.92
C SER A 107 11.79 -2.16 18.50
N THR A 108 12.62 -2.38 17.49
CA THR A 108 12.20 -2.32 16.10
C THR A 108 11.43 -3.58 15.69
N PRO A 109 10.22 -3.50 15.12
CA PRO A 109 9.49 -4.67 14.66
C PRO A 109 10.30 -5.44 13.61
N PHE A 110 10.16 -6.75 13.62
CA PHE A 110 10.87 -7.63 12.70
C PHE A 110 9.93 -8.74 12.21
N LEU A 111 10.27 -9.32 11.06
CA LEU A 111 9.53 -10.44 10.50
C LEU A 111 9.78 -11.70 11.33
N SER A 112 8.68 -12.30 11.79
CA SER A 112 8.67 -13.59 12.49
C SER A 112 8.80 -14.72 11.46
N THR A 113 10.03 -15.13 11.17
CA THR A 113 10.33 -16.24 10.25
C THR A 113 10.49 -17.55 11.02
N ALA A 114 10.27 -18.69 10.36
CA ALA A 114 10.44 -20.01 10.97
C ALA A 114 11.86 -20.26 11.50
N ALA A 115 12.88 -19.58 10.94
CA ALA A 115 14.24 -19.63 11.45
C ALA A 115 14.40 -18.86 12.76
N ARG A 116 13.79 -17.68 12.87
CA ARG A 116 13.88 -16.80 14.04
C ARG A 116 13.10 -17.32 15.25
N VAL A 117 11.89 -17.84 15.03
CA VAL A 117 11.02 -18.32 16.12
C VAL A 117 11.64 -19.46 16.94
N LYS A 118 12.65 -20.16 16.39
CA LYS A 118 13.43 -21.17 17.13
C LYS A 118 14.33 -20.59 18.22
N TYR A 119 14.71 -19.31 18.10
CA TYR A 119 15.67 -18.65 18.98
C TYR A 119 15.07 -17.46 19.73
N VAL A 120 14.09 -16.77 19.13
CA VAL A 120 13.45 -15.60 19.72
C VAL A 120 11.95 -15.82 19.81
N SER A 121 11.35 -15.34 20.91
CA SER A 121 9.90 -15.39 21.11
C SER A 121 9.30 -14.02 20.80
N PRO A 122 8.44 -13.90 19.76
CA PRO A 122 7.71 -12.67 19.49
C PRO A 122 6.78 -12.32 20.67
N LEU A 123 6.84 -11.08 21.14
CA LEU A 123 6.02 -10.61 22.27
C LEU A 123 4.67 -10.07 21.82
N LEU A 124 4.65 -9.38 20.69
CA LEU A 124 3.49 -8.68 20.16
C LEU A 124 3.52 -8.71 18.64
N GLU A 125 2.41 -9.11 18.04
CA GLU A 125 2.18 -8.97 16.61
C GLU A 125 1.68 -7.55 16.33
N THR A 126 2.53 -6.74 15.70
CA THR A 126 2.22 -5.33 15.42
C THR A 126 1.49 -5.14 14.07
N GLY A 127 1.50 -6.15 13.21
CA GLY A 127 0.82 -6.11 11.91
C GLY A 127 1.20 -7.31 11.04
N GLY A 128 0.50 -7.42 9.91
CA GLY A 128 0.81 -8.39 8.86
C GLY A 128 1.85 -7.86 7.89
N PHE A 129 2.72 -8.75 7.39
CA PHE A 129 3.61 -8.45 6.28
C PHE A 129 3.16 -9.21 5.04
N SER A 130 3.16 -8.53 3.89
CA SER A 130 2.90 -9.15 2.60
C SER A 130 3.84 -8.55 1.56
N SER A 131 4.53 -9.42 0.81
CA SER A 131 5.39 -9.00 -0.28
C SER A 131 4.53 -8.64 -1.48
N ILE A 132 4.54 -7.37 -1.88
CA ILE A 132 3.86 -6.87 -3.08
C ILE A 132 4.88 -6.31 -4.07
N CYS A 133 4.61 -6.50 -5.37
CA CYS A 133 5.39 -5.88 -6.43
C CYS A 133 4.76 -4.53 -6.79
N ILE A 134 5.45 -3.43 -6.52
CA ILE A 134 4.99 -2.08 -6.89
C ILE A 134 5.55 -1.75 -8.27
N PHE A 135 4.67 -1.68 -9.27
CA PHE A 135 5.02 -1.18 -10.60
C PHE A 135 4.74 0.32 -10.69
N ARG A 136 5.58 1.03 -11.44
CA ARG A 136 5.28 2.43 -11.78
C ARG A 136 4.03 2.46 -12.63
N THR A 137 3.18 3.45 -12.39
CA THR A 137 2.02 3.71 -13.25
C THR A 137 2.51 3.82 -14.69
N PRO A 138 2.01 2.96 -15.60
CA PRO A 138 2.39 3.07 -17.01
C PRO A 138 1.97 4.47 -17.48
N ARG A 139 2.86 5.17 -18.18
CA ARG A 139 2.49 6.44 -18.82
C ARG A 139 1.34 6.12 -19.76
N SER A 140 0.16 6.69 -19.49
CA SER A 140 -1.03 6.45 -20.30
C SER A 140 -0.68 6.75 -21.76
N SER A 141 -0.81 5.77 -22.64
CA SER A 141 -0.94 6.09 -24.05
C SER A 141 -2.14 7.03 -24.15
N SER A 142 -1.88 8.26 -24.59
CA SER A 142 -2.84 9.32 -24.89
C SER A 142 -4.20 8.74 -25.27
N MET A 143 -5.30 9.23 -24.69
CA MET A 143 -6.69 8.85 -25.00
C MET A 143 -6.79 8.43 -26.47
N LYS A 144 -6.78 7.12 -26.73
CA LYS A 144 -6.87 6.62 -28.09
C LYS A 144 -8.34 6.80 -28.45
N GLY A 145 -8.68 7.80 -29.26
CA GLY A 145 -10.04 7.94 -29.81
C GLY A 145 -10.50 6.68 -30.55
N GLU A 146 -9.54 5.85 -30.96
CA GLU A 146 -9.74 4.49 -31.48
C GLU A 146 -10.38 3.51 -30.49
N ALA A 147 -10.33 3.76 -29.18
CA ALA A 147 -10.93 2.87 -28.17
C ALA A 147 -12.44 2.67 -28.35
N PHE A 148 -13.13 3.64 -28.96
CA PHE A 148 -14.55 3.55 -29.26
C PHE A 148 -14.85 2.77 -30.55
N VAL A 149 -13.88 2.67 -31.48
CA VAL A 149 -14.03 1.96 -32.77
C VAL A 149 -13.45 0.54 -32.69
N GLN A 150 -12.54 0.30 -31.74
CA GLN A 150 -11.89 -0.98 -31.46
C GLN A 150 -12.81 -2.17 -31.09
N PRO A 151 -14.02 -2.03 -30.48
CA PRO A 151 -14.80 -3.21 -30.14
C PRO A 151 -15.34 -3.98 -31.35
N PHE A 152 -15.35 -3.36 -32.54
CA PHE A 152 -15.78 -4.01 -33.78
C PHE A 152 -14.63 -4.09 -34.79
N ASP A 153 -14.49 -5.26 -35.42
CA ASP A 153 -13.53 -5.45 -36.49
C ASP A 153 -13.88 -4.58 -37.71
N GLY A 154 -12.88 -4.20 -38.52
CA GLY A 154 -13.06 -3.36 -39.71
C GLY A 154 -14.06 -3.96 -40.71
N SER A 155 -14.14 -5.30 -40.74
CA SER A 155 -15.13 -6.05 -41.50
C SER A 155 -16.58 -5.72 -41.09
N VAL A 156 -16.83 -5.57 -39.79
CA VAL A 156 -18.17 -5.26 -39.25
C VAL A 156 -18.58 -3.84 -39.64
N TRP A 157 -17.66 -2.88 -39.55
CA TRP A 157 -17.89 -1.51 -39.99
C TRP A 157 -18.18 -1.41 -41.48
N LEU A 158 -17.48 -2.20 -42.30
CA LEU A 158 -17.73 -2.27 -43.74
C LEU A 158 -19.14 -2.80 -44.01
N VAL A 159 -19.56 -3.88 -43.35
CA VAL A 159 -20.92 -4.43 -43.46
C VAL A 159 -21.96 -3.42 -43.00
N PHE A 160 -21.71 -2.69 -41.91
CA PHE A 160 -22.59 -1.64 -41.40
C PHE A 160 -22.78 -0.51 -42.43
N VAL A 161 -21.70 -0.04 -43.07
CA VAL A 161 -21.77 0.98 -44.12
C VAL A 161 -22.53 0.48 -45.35
N ILE A 162 -22.28 -0.75 -45.80
CA ILE A 162 -23.02 -1.35 -46.93
C ILE A 162 -24.51 -1.43 -46.61
N LEU A 163 -24.87 -1.92 -45.41
CA LEU A 163 -26.25 -2.04 -44.98
C LEU A 163 -26.96 -0.67 -44.97
N LEU A 164 -26.28 0.37 -44.49
CA LEU A 164 -26.82 1.73 -44.46
C LEU A 164 -27.12 2.25 -45.88
N ILE A 165 -26.20 2.05 -46.83
CA ILE A 165 -26.39 2.43 -48.23
C ILE A 165 -27.59 1.69 -48.83
N VAL A 166 -27.70 0.39 -48.58
CA VAL A 166 -28.82 -0.43 -49.09
C VAL A 166 -30.15 0.08 -48.55
N VAL A 167 -30.26 0.36 -47.25
CA VAL A 167 -31.48 0.93 -46.63
C VAL A 167 -31.81 2.30 -47.22
N ALA A 168 -30.82 3.16 -47.44
CA ALA A 168 -31.04 4.47 -48.05
C ALA A 168 -31.58 4.37 -49.49
N ILE A 169 -31.09 3.41 -50.28
CA ILE A 169 -31.58 3.14 -51.65
C ILE A 169 -33.02 2.61 -51.62
N PHE A 170 -33.33 1.67 -50.73
CA PHE A 170 -34.70 1.16 -50.59
C PHE A 170 -35.66 2.26 -50.19
N LEU A 171 -35.32 3.08 -49.19
CA LEU A 171 -36.13 4.22 -48.77
C LEU A 171 -36.31 5.24 -49.91
N TRP A 172 -35.25 5.54 -50.65
CA TRP A 172 -35.33 6.42 -51.82
C TRP A 172 -36.34 5.89 -52.86
N TYR A 173 -36.28 4.59 -53.14
CA TYR A 173 -37.19 3.95 -54.09
C TYR A 173 -38.65 3.95 -53.61
N THR A 174 -38.89 3.65 -52.32
CA THR A 174 -40.25 3.71 -51.75
C THR A 174 -40.81 5.13 -51.83
N PHE A 175 -40.00 6.15 -51.52
CA PHE A 175 -40.43 7.54 -51.65
C PHE A 175 -40.75 7.94 -53.10
N ILE A 176 -39.96 7.52 -54.09
CA ILE A 176 -40.26 7.76 -55.51
C ILE A 176 -41.59 7.11 -55.91
N LEU A 177 -41.82 5.86 -55.50
CA LEU A 177 -43.04 5.14 -55.81
C LEU A 177 -44.27 5.78 -55.17
N GLU A 178 -44.18 6.16 -53.89
CA GLU A 178 -45.23 6.86 -53.17
C GLU A 178 -45.52 8.23 -53.80
N MET A 179 -44.49 8.96 -54.23
CA MET A 179 -44.66 10.24 -54.93
C MET A 179 -45.37 10.06 -56.28
N ARG A 180 -45.12 8.94 -56.98
CA ARG A 180 -45.80 8.62 -58.26
C ARG A 180 -47.28 8.28 -58.07
N ASN A 181 -47.63 7.57 -56.98
CA ASN A 181 -49.01 7.15 -56.70
C ASN A 181 -49.84 8.18 -55.91
N CYS A 182 -49.23 8.96 -55.03
CA CYS A 182 -49.91 9.86 -54.07
C CYS A 182 -49.49 11.33 -54.24
N ARG A 183 -49.43 11.81 -55.49
CA ARG A 183 -48.98 13.17 -55.85
C ARG A 183 -49.82 14.29 -55.21
N THR A 184 -51.03 13.99 -54.73
CA THR A 184 -51.98 14.98 -54.19
C THR A 184 -51.83 15.22 -52.68
N TYR A 185 -51.15 14.34 -51.94
CA TYR A 185 -51.15 14.37 -50.45
C TYR A 185 -49.80 14.67 -49.78
N LEU A 186 -48.70 14.75 -50.55
CA LEU A 186 -47.36 14.99 -50.01
C LEU A 186 -46.69 16.19 -50.69
N PRO A 187 -46.63 17.37 -50.03
CA PRO A 187 -45.93 18.55 -50.56
C PRO A 187 -44.40 18.50 -50.38
N TYR A 188 -43.88 17.43 -49.78
CA TYR A 188 -42.45 17.26 -49.50
C TYR A 188 -41.76 16.50 -50.62
N THR A 189 -40.66 17.05 -51.15
CA THR A 189 -39.79 16.38 -52.12
C THR A 189 -38.57 15.85 -51.37
N PRO A 190 -38.51 14.54 -51.03
CA PRO A 190 -37.32 14.02 -50.40
C PRO A 190 -36.16 14.08 -51.41
N SER A 191 -35.03 14.63 -50.97
CA SER A 191 -33.74 14.52 -51.65
C SER A 191 -33.04 13.23 -51.20
N LEU A 192 -32.13 12.69 -52.02
CA LEU A 192 -31.36 11.48 -51.69
C LEU A 192 -30.60 11.64 -50.35
N LEU A 193 -30.19 12.88 -50.05
CA LEU A 193 -29.49 13.23 -48.82
C LEU A 193 -30.43 13.18 -47.60
N SER A 194 -31.67 13.68 -47.73
CA SER A 194 -32.65 13.58 -46.64
C SER A 194 -33.05 12.13 -46.32
N THR A 195 -33.15 11.26 -47.34
CA THR A 195 -33.45 9.84 -47.10
C THR A 195 -32.28 9.12 -46.46
N GLY A 196 -31.04 9.46 -46.84
CA GLY A 196 -29.83 8.95 -46.19
C GLY A 196 -29.70 9.39 -44.72
N LEU A 197 -30.02 10.64 -44.41
CA LEU A 197 -30.01 11.16 -43.04
C LEU A 197 -31.09 10.51 -42.16
N LEU A 198 -32.27 10.23 -42.72
CA LEU A 198 -33.32 9.50 -42.02
C LEU A 198 -32.92 8.03 -41.75
N ALA A 199 -32.28 7.36 -42.71
CA ALA A 199 -31.75 6.02 -42.53
C ALA A 199 -30.70 5.98 -41.40
N PHE A 200 -29.75 6.93 -41.42
CA PHE A 200 -28.74 7.05 -40.37
C PHE A 200 -29.36 7.34 -39.00
N GLY A 201 -30.32 8.28 -38.92
CA GLY A 201 -31.04 8.59 -37.69
C GLY A 201 -31.83 7.40 -37.13
N SER A 202 -32.41 6.56 -37.98
CA SER A 202 -33.12 5.34 -37.56
C SER A 202 -32.19 4.23 -37.06
N ALA A 203 -30.94 4.20 -37.52
CA ALA A 203 -29.94 3.21 -37.09
C ALA A 203 -29.22 3.61 -35.79
N CYS A 204 -29.31 4.88 -35.39
CA CYS A 204 -28.68 5.44 -34.20
C CYS A 204 -29.65 5.72 -33.04
N TYR A 205 -30.90 5.26 -33.14
CA TYR A 205 -31.93 5.29 -32.07
C TYR A 205 -32.06 3.90 -31.44
#